data_AF-G4T4H8-F1
#
_entry.id   AF-G4T4H8-F1
#
_cell.length_a   1.000
_cell.length_b   1.000
_cell.length_c   1.000
_cell.angle_alpha   90.00
_cell.angle_beta   90.00
_cell.angle_gamma   90.00
#
_symmetry.space_group_name_H-M   'P 1'
#
loop_
_entity.id
_entity.type
_entity.pdbx_description
1 polymer ?
#
loop_
_entity_poly.entity_id
_entity_poly.type
_entity_poly.pdbx_seq_one_letter_code
_entity_poly.pdbx_strand_id
1 'polypeptide(L)'
;MRPVEFAQEEIIKAGQELQESGRNITGFALRTKVGGGNPSRLKQVWDEYVSSQSVVKTEPVAELPIEVADEVAAVTKSLTDRLASLAVELNDKAVKAAERRVAEVIRTAGEQREQAERELADASQTVDDLEEQLDELRAELESAQERIADMSRENQVQAVELAKVRERLAAAEQSARAAAEQNAAAISKLNNALESAQSTGVQLKRENDAHAVELAQLRERLAASEQRAVMAAEKSEAEASKLNSALEAAQSEKNQVAEQLAVFKAQMVAEQKVQQEQRKASAQEASRQAERYTKVRAERDEAVKDAAKVREETASLRGRIQALEEVMATLSKDININSPK
;
A
#
# COMPACT_ATOMS: atom_id res chain seq x y z
N MET A 1 -100.98 76.24 86.80
CA MET A 1 -101.49 77.61 86.99
C MET A 1 -102.58 77.85 85.96
N ARG A 2 -103.78 78.26 86.37
CA ARG A 2 -104.90 78.53 85.46
C ARG A 2 -104.72 79.93 84.85
N PRO A 3 -104.77 80.12 83.52
CA PRO A 3 -104.68 81.44 82.90
C PRO A 3 -105.83 82.33 83.36
N VAL A 4 -105.54 83.60 83.70
CA VAL A 4 -106.55 84.63 83.94
C VAL A 4 -107.24 84.93 82.62
N GLU A 5 -108.55 84.72 82.52
CA GLU A 5 -109.34 85.12 81.36
C GLU A 5 -109.83 86.57 81.56
N PHE A 6 -109.52 87.44 80.60
CA PHE A 6 -110.02 88.83 80.55
C PHE A 6 -111.28 88.89 79.68
N ALA A 7 -112.19 89.81 80.00
CA ALA A 7 -113.43 89.95 79.24
C ALA A 7 -113.17 90.52 77.83
N GLN A 8 -113.96 90.10 76.84
CA GLN A 8 -113.81 90.53 75.44
C GLN A 8 -113.84 92.06 75.27
N GLU A 9 -114.66 92.75 76.06
CA GLU A 9 -114.78 94.22 76.05
C GLU A 9 -113.50 94.91 76.52
N GLU A 10 -112.80 94.36 77.52
CA GLU A 10 -111.54 94.91 78.02
C GLU A 10 -110.42 94.77 76.99
N ILE A 11 -110.43 93.69 76.21
CA ILE A 11 -109.48 93.45 75.11
C ILE A 11 -109.73 94.44 73.97
N ILE A 12 -111.00 94.67 73.61
CA ILE A 12 -111.39 95.64 72.57
C ILE A 12 -111.01 97.06 73.01
N LYS A 13 -111.28 97.44 74.26
CA LYS A 13 -110.91 98.75 74.80
C LYS A 13 -109.39 98.95 74.79
N ALA A 14 -108.62 97.95 75.21
CA ALA A 14 -107.15 98.01 75.15
C ALA A 14 -106.62 98.11 73.71
N GLY A 15 -107.30 97.46 72.75
CA GLY A 15 -106.99 97.59 71.32
C GLY A 15 -107.31 98.98 70.76
N GLN A 16 -108.45 99.56 71.13
CA GLN A 16 -108.82 100.93 70.77
C GLN A 16 -107.84 101.95 71.36
N GLU A 17 -107.43 101.82 72.62
CA GLU A 17 -106.42 102.69 73.23
C GLU A 17 -105.04 102.55 72.57
N LEU A 18 -104.67 101.35 72.12
CA LEU A 18 -103.45 101.13 71.32
C LEU A 18 -103.56 101.77 69.93
N GLN A 19 -104.75 101.75 69.34
CA GLN A 19 -105.05 102.41 68.07
C GLN A 19 -104.98 103.94 68.18
N GLU A 20 -105.60 104.52 69.22
CA GLU A 20 -105.57 105.97 69.50
C GLU A 20 -104.16 106.47 69.81
N SER A 21 -103.35 105.66 70.49
CA SER A 21 -101.94 105.97 70.75
C SER A 21 -101.01 105.71 69.56
N GLY A 22 -101.54 105.34 68.39
CA GLY A 22 -100.79 105.11 67.15
C GLY A 22 -99.79 103.95 67.23
N ARG A 23 -99.97 103.02 68.18
CA ARG A 23 -99.10 101.86 68.38
C ARG A 23 -99.64 100.64 67.64
N ASN A 24 -98.74 99.85 67.06
CA ASN A 24 -99.11 98.61 66.38
C ASN A 24 -99.79 97.62 67.35
N ILE A 25 -101.01 97.21 67.00
CA ILE A 25 -101.86 96.35 67.81
C ILE A 25 -101.44 94.90 67.58
N THR A 26 -100.48 94.44 68.38
CA THR A 26 -100.02 93.05 68.40
C THR A 26 -100.54 92.34 69.65
N GLY A 27 -100.64 91.00 69.63
CA GLY A 27 -101.09 90.23 70.80
C GLY A 27 -100.26 90.50 72.07
N PHE A 28 -98.97 90.82 71.92
CA PHE A 28 -98.12 91.22 73.03
C PHE A 28 -98.41 92.65 73.51
N ALA A 29 -98.64 93.61 72.60
CA ALA A 29 -99.02 94.97 72.98
C ALA A 29 -100.35 94.99 73.75
N LEU A 30 -101.32 94.18 73.30
CA LEU A 30 -102.58 93.96 74.00
C LEU A 30 -102.34 93.35 75.39
N ARG A 31 -101.45 92.35 75.52
CA ARG A 31 -101.08 91.76 76.82
C ARG A 31 -100.46 92.79 77.77
N THR A 32 -99.59 93.66 77.27
CA THR A 32 -98.95 94.71 78.09
C THR A 32 -99.97 95.72 78.61
N LYS A 33 -101.01 96.03 77.83
CA LYS A 33 -102.07 96.97 78.22
C LYS A 33 -103.12 96.36 79.14
N VAL A 34 -103.56 95.12 78.86
CA VAL A 34 -104.54 94.39 79.66
C VAL A 34 -103.93 93.83 80.96
N GLY A 35 -102.60 93.74 81.04
CA GLY A 35 -101.88 93.34 82.26
C GLY A 35 -101.65 91.83 82.40
N GLY A 36 -102.04 91.02 81.41
CA GLY A 36 -101.88 89.57 81.43
C GLY A 36 -102.60 88.87 80.28
N GLY A 37 -102.65 87.54 80.30
CA GLY A 37 -103.42 86.73 79.33
C GLY A 37 -102.58 86.15 78.18
N ASN A 38 -103.22 85.31 77.36
CA ASN A 38 -102.60 84.65 76.20
C ASN A 38 -102.60 85.61 74.98
N PRO A 39 -101.43 86.01 74.44
CA PRO A 39 -101.32 86.93 73.30
C PRO A 39 -102.12 86.51 72.05
N SER A 40 -102.24 85.21 71.78
CA SER A 40 -102.95 84.71 70.60
C SER A 40 -104.45 84.95 70.70
N ARG A 41 -105.05 84.74 71.89
CA ARG A 41 -106.49 84.99 72.13
C ARG A 41 -106.80 86.49 72.10
N LEU A 42 -105.92 87.31 72.67
CA LEU A 42 -106.07 88.77 72.65
C LEU A 42 -106.09 89.30 71.21
N LYS A 43 -105.14 88.84 70.38
CA LYS A 43 -105.08 89.23 68.97
C LYS A 43 -106.29 88.71 68.18
N GLN A 44 -106.70 87.47 68.40
CA GLN A 44 -107.86 86.88 67.71
C GLN A 44 -109.14 87.69 67.97
N VAL A 45 -109.41 88.05 69.22
CA VAL A 45 -110.58 88.86 69.59
C VAL A 45 -110.53 90.25 68.96
N TRP A 46 -109.34 90.86 68.89
CA TRP A 46 -109.16 92.14 68.20
C TRP A 46 -109.36 92.03 66.69
N ASP A 47 -108.75 91.04 66.05
CA ASP A 47 -108.89 90.80 64.60
C ASP A 47 -110.36 90.51 64.25
N GLU A 48 -111.11 89.82 65.12
CA GLU A 48 -112.55 89.57 64.99
C GLU A 48 -113.39 90.84 65.17
N TYR A 49 -113.00 91.74 66.07
CA TYR A 49 -113.59 93.08 66.17
C TYR A 49 -113.34 93.93 64.92
N VAL A 50 -112.12 93.94 64.39
CA VAL A 50 -111.78 94.69 63.15
C VAL A 50 -112.53 94.10 61.94
N SER A 51 -112.60 92.78 61.84
CA SER A 51 -113.31 92.08 60.77
C SER A 51 -114.82 92.31 60.81
N SER A 52 -115.43 92.32 62.01
CA SER A 52 -116.86 92.66 62.16
C SER A 52 -117.16 94.15 61.91
N GLN A 53 -116.16 95.03 61.99
CA GLN A 53 -116.26 96.42 61.54
C GLN A 53 -116.18 96.56 60.01
N SER A 54 -115.52 95.63 59.31
CA SER A 54 -115.33 95.67 57.84
C SER A 54 -116.46 95.03 57.04
N VAL A 55 -117.72 95.34 57.35
CA VAL A 55 -118.84 94.95 56.48
C VAL A 55 -118.84 95.84 55.23
N VAL A 56 -118.25 95.34 54.14
CA VAL A 56 -118.35 95.95 52.81
C VAL A 56 -119.78 95.76 52.31
N LYS A 57 -120.59 96.82 52.37
CA LYS A 57 -121.85 96.91 51.62
C LYS A 57 -121.51 96.98 50.13
N THR A 58 -121.79 95.92 49.37
CA THR A 58 -121.81 95.98 47.91
C THR A 58 -123.06 96.75 47.47
N GLU A 59 -122.89 97.99 47.01
CA GLU A 59 -123.90 98.69 46.21
C GLU A 59 -124.01 98.01 44.84
N PRO A 60 -125.23 97.80 44.29
CA PRO A 60 -125.39 97.37 42.92
C PRO A 60 -124.92 98.52 42.01
N VAL A 61 -123.87 98.26 41.23
CA VAL A 61 -123.37 99.17 40.20
C VAL A 61 -124.49 99.41 39.19
N ALA A 62 -124.83 100.67 38.96
CA ALA A 62 -125.74 101.06 37.89
C ALA A 62 -125.19 100.53 36.56
N GLU A 63 -126.02 99.80 35.82
CA GLU A 63 -125.70 99.35 34.47
C GLU A 63 -125.24 100.56 33.63
N LEU A 64 -124.11 100.40 32.94
CA LEU A 64 -123.57 101.44 32.08
C LEU A 64 -124.64 101.82 31.04
N PRO A 65 -124.80 103.12 30.71
CA PRO A 65 -125.64 103.54 29.59
C PRO A 65 -125.29 102.73 28.34
N ILE A 66 -126.31 102.29 27.60
CA ILE A 66 -126.18 101.29 26.54
C ILE A 66 -125.18 101.73 25.46
N GLU A 67 -125.05 103.04 25.22
CA GLU A 67 -124.11 103.63 24.28
C GLU A 67 -122.65 103.44 24.71
N VAL A 68 -122.36 103.54 26.01
CA VAL A 68 -121.01 103.32 26.56
C VAL A 68 -120.68 101.84 26.58
N ALA A 69 -121.66 100.98 26.90
CA ALA A 69 -121.50 99.53 26.84
C ALA A 69 -121.23 99.04 25.40
N ASP A 70 -121.92 99.61 24.40
CA ASP A 70 -121.75 99.30 22.98
C ASP A 70 -120.37 99.72 22.46
N GLU A 71 -119.88 100.92 22.82
CA GLU A 71 -118.54 101.37 22.45
C GLU A 71 -117.43 100.52 23.11
N VAL A 72 -117.57 100.19 24.40
CA VAL A 72 -116.63 99.30 25.09
C VAL A 72 -116.66 97.89 24.46
N ALA A 73 -117.82 97.38 24.07
CA ALA A 73 -117.95 96.11 23.37
C ALA A 73 -117.29 96.15 21.98
N ALA A 74 -117.47 97.25 21.23
CA ALA A 74 -116.85 97.44 19.93
C ALA A 74 -115.32 97.51 20.01
N VAL A 75 -114.77 98.26 20.97
CA VAL A 75 -113.32 98.35 21.22
C VAL A 75 -112.75 97.01 21.68
N THR A 76 -113.45 96.31 22.58
CA THR A 76 -113.02 94.97 23.05
C THR A 76 -112.99 93.97 21.90
N LYS A 77 -114.01 94.00 21.02
CA LYS A 77 -114.05 93.17 19.82
C LYS A 77 -112.89 93.49 18.88
N SER A 78 -112.64 94.77 18.59
CA SER A 78 -111.51 95.20 17.75
C SER A 78 -110.15 94.78 18.32
N LEU A 79 -109.95 94.92 19.63
CA LEU A 79 -108.71 94.48 20.30
C LEU A 79 -108.57 92.95 20.23
N THR A 80 -109.65 92.22 20.46
CA THR A 80 -109.68 90.75 20.37
C THR A 80 -109.33 90.29 18.95
N ASP A 81 -109.93 90.90 17.93
CA ASP A 81 -109.65 90.61 16.52
C ASP A 81 -108.17 90.90 16.17
N ARG A 82 -107.61 92.00 16.71
CA ARG A 82 -106.20 92.36 16.47
C ARG A 82 -105.22 91.46 17.20
N LEU A 83 -105.54 91.03 18.43
CA LEU A 83 -104.77 90.02 19.16
C LEU A 83 -104.82 88.66 18.44
N ALA A 84 -105.98 88.26 17.92
CA ALA A 84 -106.14 87.04 17.14
C ALA A 84 -105.29 87.09 15.86
N SER A 85 -105.33 88.20 15.10
CA SER A 85 -104.50 88.40 13.91
C SER A 85 -102.99 88.35 14.25
N LEU A 86 -102.55 89.03 15.31
CA LEU A 86 -101.15 89.02 15.72
C LEU A 86 -100.69 87.62 16.17
N ALA A 87 -101.54 86.87 16.87
CA ALA A 87 -101.25 85.50 17.27
C ALA A 87 -101.07 84.58 16.04
N VAL A 88 -101.93 84.72 15.03
CA VAL A 88 -101.78 84.00 13.76
C VAL A 88 -100.48 84.40 13.06
N GLU A 89 -100.16 85.69 12.95
CA GLU A 89 -98.91 86.16 12.32
C GLU A 89 -97.65 85.70 13.06
N LEU A 90 -97.66 85.70 14.39
CA LEU A 90 -96.55 85.20 15.22
C LEU A 90 -96.39 83.69 15.07
N ASN A 91 -97.50 82.95 15.03
CA ASN A 91 -97.48 81.51 14.77
C ASN A 91 -96.87 81.23 13.39
N ASP A 92 -97.35 81.94 12.35
CA ASP A 92 -96.86 81.81 10.99
C ASP A 92 -95.35 82.07 10.88
N LYS A 93 -94.84 83.10 11.58
CA LYS A 93 -93.40 83.39 11.66
C LYS A 93 -92.63 82.32 12.42
N ALA A 94 -93.17 81.81 13.53
CA ALA A 94 -92.54 80.75 14.31
C ALA A 94 -92.45 79.44 13.52
N VAL A 95 -93.52 79.06 12.80
CA VAL A 95 -93.56 77.89 11.92
C VAL A 95 -92.54 78.04 10.80
N LYS A 96 -92.55 79.17 10.06
CA LYS A 96 -91.55 79.43 9.00
C LYS A 96 -90.11 79.43 9.51
N ALA A 97 -89.86 79.92 10.71
CA ALA A 97 -88.53 79.88 11.32
C ALA A 97 -88.13 78.46 11.73
N ALA A 98 -89.05 77.67 12.26
CA ALA A 98 -88.83 76.26 12.60
C ALA A 98 -88.59 75.43 11.34
N GLU A 99 -89.41 75.58 10.30
CA GLU A 99 -89.24 74.91 8.99
C GLU A 99 -87.87 75.20 8.37
N ARG A 100 -87.43 76.47 8.40
CA ARG A 100 -86.08 76.84 7.93
C ARG A 100 -84.97 76.17 8.73
N ARG A 101 -85.11 76.11 10.07
CA ARG A 101 -84.14 75.41 10.93
C ARG A 101 -84.13 73.91 10.65
N VAL A 102 -85.30 73.29 10.48
CA VAL A 102 -85.40 71.86 10.15
C VAL A 102 -84.79 71.59 8.77
N ALA A 103 -85.09 72.41 7.77
CA ALA A 103 -84.51 72.28 6.43
C ALA A 103 -82.98 72.37 6.45
N GLU A 104 -82.43 73.30 7.24
CA GLU A 104 -80.98 73.45 7.40
C GLU A 104 -80.34 72.27 8.14
N VAL A 105 -80.99 71.74 9.19
CA VAL A 105 -80.53 70.52 9.88
C VAL A 105 -80.57 69.32 8.95
N ILE A 106 -81.62 69.16 8.15
CA ILE A 106 -81.72 68.08 7.16
C ILE A 106 -80.61 68.22 6.10
N ARG A 107 -80.36 69.44 5.61
CA ARG A 107 -79.32 69.71 4.64
C ARG A 107 -77.94 69.35 5.18
N THR A 108 -77.59 69.87 6.36
CA THR A 108 -76.29 69.62 7.00
C THR A 108 -76.09 68.16 7.40
N ALA A 109 -77.13 67.49 7.91
CA ALA A 109 -77.09 66.05 8.20
C ALA A 109 -76.97 65.22 6.93
N GLY A 110 -77.62 65.62 5.83
CA GLY A 110 -77.50 64.99 4.52
C GLY A 110 -76.09 65.09 3.97
N GLU A 111 -75.49 66.29 4.01
CA GLU A 111 -74.11 66.55 3.60
C GLU A 111 -73.10 65.75 4.43
N GLN A 112 -73.27 65.69 5.77
CA GLN A 112 -72.43 64.88 6.63
C GLN A 112 -72.57 63.38 6.34
N ARG A 113 -73.79 62.90 6.08
CA ARG A 113 -74.04 61.50 5.75
C ARG A 113 -73.39 61.14 4.42
N GLU A 114 -73.54 61.97 3.40
CA GLU A 114 -72.92 61.76 2.09
C GLU A 114 -71.39 61.77 2.18
N GLN A 115 -70.82 62.70 2.96
CA GLN A 115 -69.38 62.74 3.19
C GLN A 115 -68.89 61.47 3.90
N ALA A 116 -69.58 61.02 4.96
CA ALA A 116 -69.24 59.79 5.66
C ALA A 116 -69.39 58.54 4.77
N GLU A 117 -70.42 58.48 3.92
CA GLU A 117 -70.60 57.40 2.94
C GLU A 117 -69.45 57.37 1.92
N ARG A 118 -68.95 58.53 1.47
CA ARG A 118 -67.78 58.62 0.58
C ARG A 118 -66.50 58.18 1.27
N GLU A 119 -66.24 58.65 2.49
CA GLU A 119 -65.06 58.27 3.26
C GLU A 119 -65.06 56.77 3.60
N LEU A 120 -66.23 56.20 3.90
CA LEU A 120 -66.38 54.75 4.09
C LEU A 120 -66.13 53.95 2.81
N ALA A 121 -66.59 54.46 1.66
CA ALA A 121 -66.33 53.81 0.38
C ALA A 121 -64.83 53.84 0.03
N ASP A 122 -64.16 54.98 0.21
CA ASP A 122 -62.72 55.11 0.01
C ASP A 122 -61.95 54.18 0.96
N ALA A 123 -62.33 54.13 2.24
CA ALA A 123 -61.71 53.23 3.20
C ALA A 123 -61.91 51.75 2.83
N SER A 124 -63.11 51.36 2.39
CA SER A 124 -63.39 50.00 1.91
C SER A 124 -62.50 49.66 0.72
N GLN A 125 -62.38 50.56 -0.26
CA GLN A 125 -61.52 50.34 -1.42
C GLN A 125 -60.06 50.16 -1.01
N THR A 126 -59.55 50.97 -0.08
CA THR A 126 -58.18 50.81 0.40
C THR A 126 -57.95 49.49 1.14
N VAL A 127 -58.97 48.96 1.82
CA VAL A 127 -58.88 47.64 2.45
C VAL A 127 -58.82 46.55 1.38
N ASP A 128 -59.69 46.62 0.37
CA ASP A 128 -59.68 45.67 -0.75
C ASP A 128 -58.33 45.67 -1.49
N ASP A 129 -57.77 46.85 -1.77
CA ASP A 129 -56.45 47.01 -2.40
C ASP A 129 -55.31 46.42 -1.54
N LEU A 130 -55.38 46.60 -0.21
CA LEU A 130 -54.40 46.04 0.72
C LEU A 130 -54.53 44.52 0.86
N GLU A 131 -55.75 43.98 0.80
CA GLU A 131 -56.00 42.54 0.79
C GLU A 131 -55.44 41.90 -0.49
N GLU A 132 -55.64 42.52 -1.65
CA GLU A 132 -55.06 42.06 -2.93
C GLU A 132 -53.52 42.05 -2.87
N GLN A 133 -52.89 43.13 -2.40
CA GLN A 133 -51.43 43.20 -2.23
C GLN A 133 -50.91 42.13 -1.26
N LEU A 134 -51.67 41.87 -0.19
CA LEU A 134 -51.28 40.90 0.82
C LEU A 134 -51.35 39.47 0.29
N ASP A 135 -52.35 39.16 -0.55
CA ASP A 135 -52.45 37.87 -1.23
C ASP A 135 -51.38 37.71 -2.32
N GLU A 136 -51.05 38.77 -3.06
CA GLU A 136 -49.93 38.75 -4.02
C GLU A 136 -48.60 38.48 -3.32
N LEU A 137 -48.29 39.21 -2.24
CA LEU A 137 -47.06 39.00 -1.46
C LEU A 137 -46.99 37.60 -0.83
N ARG A 138 -48.13 37.03 -0.43
CA ARG A 138 -48.18 35.64 0.06
C ARG A 138 -47.85 34.65 -1.05
N ALA A 139 -48.39 34.83 -2.25
CA ALA A 139 -48.09 33.98 -3.39
C ALA A 139 -46.61 34.09 -3.81
N GLU A 140 -46.05 35.30 -3.79
CA GLU A 140 -44.61 35.51 -4.03
C GLU A 140 -43.74 34.84 -2.98
N LEU A 141 -44.12 34.93 -1.71
CA LEU A 141 -43.42 34.29 -0.60
C LEU A 141 -43.43 32.76 -0.74
N GLU A 142 -44.59 32.18 -1.07
CA GLU A 142 -44.72 30.74 -1.30
C GLU A 142 -43.85 30.30 -2.49
N SER A 143 -43.90 31.02 -3.61
CA SER A 143 -43.04 30.71 -4.77
C SER A 143 -41.55 30.83 -4.44
N ALA A 144 -41.14 31.83 -3.65
CA ALA A 144 -39.76 31.97 -3.22
C ALA A 144 -39.32 30.83 -2.28
N GLN A 145 -40.20 30.39 -1.37
CA GLN A 145 -39.94 29.26 -0.49
C GLN A 145 -39.79 27.94 -1.27
N GLU A 146 -40.64 27.71 -2.28
CA GLU A 146 -40.51 26.56 -3.19
C GLU A 146 -39.18 26.57 -3.93
N ARG A 147 -38.78 27.71 -4.52
CA ARG A 147 -37.48 27.84 -5.20
C ARG A 147 -36.30 27.58 -4.27
N ILE A 148 -36.36 28.07 -3.03
CA ILE A 148 -35.32 27.80 -2.02
C ILE A 148 -35.26 26.31 -1.69
N ALA A 149 -36.42 25.66 -1.52
CA ALA A 149 -36.48 24.22 -1.26
C ALA A 149 -35.90 23.40 -2.41
N ASP A 150 -36.20 23.77 -3.66
CA ASP A 150 -35.68 23.11 -4.86
C ASP A 150 -34.17 23.32 -5.00
N MET A 151 -33.68 24.57 -4.87
CA MET A 151 -32.24 24.85 -4.86
C MET A 151 -31.51 24.10 -3.73
N SER A 152 -32.13 23.97 -2.55
CA SER A 152 -31.56 23.19 -1.45
C SER A 152 -31.46 21.70 -1.79
N ARG A 153 -32.47 21.12 -2.45
CA ARG A 153 -32.45 19.73 -2.93
C ARG A 153 -31.36 19.53 -3.98
N GLU A 154 -31.26 20.43 -4.96
CA GLU A 154 -30.21 20.39 -5.99
C GLU A 154 -28.81 20.47 -5.38
N ASN A 155 -28.59 21.41 -4.45
CA ASN A 155 -27.32 21.53 -3.74
C ASN A 155 -26.98 20.27 -2.94
N GLN A 156 -27.98 19.62 -2.31
CA GLN A 156 -27.76 18.36 -1.60
C GLN A 156 -27.37 17.23 -2.56
N VAL A 157 -28.01 17.13 -3.73
CA VAL A 157 -27.64 16.16 -4.77
C VAL A 157 -26.22 16.41 -5.27
N GLN A 158 -25.90 17.66 -5.62
CA GLN A 158 -24.56 18.04 -6.07
C GLN A 158 -23.49 17.76 -5.01
N ALA A 159 -23.77 17.99 -3.72
CA ALA A 159 -22.85 17.67 -2.64
C ALA A 159 -22.56 16.16 -2.54
N VAL A 160 -23.58 15.32 -2.71
CA VAL A 160 -23.43 13.86 -2.74
C VAL A 160 -22.65 13.41 -3.98
N GLU A 161 -22.91 13.99 -5.16
CA GLU A 161 -22.16 13.69 -6.38
C GLU A 161 -20.69 14.07 -6.26
N LEU A 162 -20.40 15.27 -5.73
CA LEU A 162 -19.03 15.72 -5.46
C LEU A 162 -18.31 14.78 -4.47
N ALA A 163 -19.01 14.30 -3.43
CA ALA A 163 -18.45 13.34 -2.49
C ALA A 163 -18.10 12.01 -3.20
N LYS A 164 -19.00 11.47 -4.04
CA LYS A 164 -18.76 10.26 -4.83
C LYS A 164 -17.61 10.42 -5.81
N VAL A 165 -17.50 11.57 -6.48
CA VAL A 165 -16.39 11.84 -7.41
C VAL A 165 -15.05 11.93 -6.66
N ARG A 166 -15.02 12.57 -5.50
CA ARG A 166 -13.81 12.62 -4.64
C ARG A 166 -13.39 11.23 -4.18
N GLU A 167 -14.33 10.38 -3.80
CA GLU A 167 -14.04 8.98 -3.42
C GLU A 167 -13.46 8.19 -4.59
N ARG A 168 -14.07 8.28 -5.78
CA ARG A 168 -13.56 7.62 -6.98
C ARG A 168 -12.18 8.13 -7.37
N LEU A 169 -11.93 9.43 -7.24
CA LEU A 169 -10.62 10.03 -7.49
C LEU A 169 -9.57 9.50 -6.51
N ALA A 170 -9.87 9.48 -5.21
CA ALA A 170 -8.96 8.94 -4.20
C ALA A 170 -8.62 7.46 -4.44
N ALA A 171 -9.63 6.65 -4.80
CA ALA A 171 -9.42 5.24 -5.15
C ALA A 171 -8.56 5.08 -6.42
N ALA A 172 -8.78 5.90 -7.44
CA ALA A 172 -7.98 5.90 -8.66
C ALA A 172 -6.53 6.33 -8.41
N GLU A 173 -6.32 7.37 -7.61
CA GLU A 173 -4.99 7.83 -7.20
C GLU A 173 -4.25 6.77 -6.39
N GLN A 174 -4.92 6.09 -5.45
CA GLN A 174 -4.31 5.00 -4.69
C GLN A 174 -3.92 3.82 -5.59
N SER A 175 -4.80 3.44 -6.53
CA SER A 175 -4.51 2.39 -7.52
C SER A 175 -3.32 2.76 -8.41
N ALA A 176 -3.27 4.02 -8.89
CA ALA A 176 -2.16 4.52 -9.70
C ALA A 176 -0.84 4.53 -8.91
N ARG A 177 -0.85 4.92 -7.63
CA ARG A 177 0.34 4.85 -6.76
C ARG A 177 0.81 3.41 -6.56
N ALA A 178 -0.11 2.49 -6.25
CA ALA A 178 0.24 1.07 -6.09
C ALA A 178 0.81 0.48 -7.39
N ALA A 179 0.24 0.82 -8.55
CA ALA A 179 0.77 0.41 -9.84
C ALA A 179 2.16 1.00 -10.12
N ALA A 180 2.39 2.27 -9.78
CA ALA A 180 3.70 2.92 -9.91
C ALA A 180 4.76 2.26 -9.01
N GLU A 181 4.42 1.94 -7.76
CA GLU A 181 5.30 1.22 -6.83
C GLU A 181 5.63 -0.19 -7.33
N GLN A 182 4.63 -0.92 -7.85
CA GLN A 182 4.85 -2.24 -8.46
C GLN A 182 5.76 -2.16 -9.69
N ASN A 183 5.54 -1.17 -10.55
CA ASN A 183 6.39 -0.94 -11.73
C ASN A 183 7.82 -0.57 -11.33
N ALA A 184 8.00 0.30 -10.33
CA ALA A 184 9.33 0.66 -9.82
C ALA A 184 10.05 -0.57 -9.23
N ALA A 185 9.35 -1.41 -8.48
CA ALA A 185 9.91 -2.66 -7.94
C ALA A 185 10.28 -3.64 -9.06
N ALA A 186 9.44 -3.75 -10.11
CA ALA A 186 9.74 -4.59 -11.27
C ALA A 186 10.97 -4.09 -12.04
N ILE A 187 11.09 -2.78 -12.27
CA ILE A 187 12.26 -2.16 -12.90
C ILE A 187 13.52 -2.43 -12.07
N SER A 188 13.47 -2.28 -10.74
CA SER A 188 14.61 -2.58 -9.87
C SER A 188 15.02 -4.06 -9.97
N LYS A 189 14.06 -4.99 -9.96
CA LYS A 189 14.35 -6.42 -10.15
C LYS A 189 14.99 -6.72 -11.51
N LEU A 190 14.47 -6.13 -12.59
CA LEU A 190 15.03 -6.28 -13.93
C LEU A 190 16.42 -5.70 -14.04
N ASN A 191 16.68 -4.53 -13.43
CA ASN A 191 18.02 -3.94 -13.40
C ASN A 191 19.02 -4.82 -12.66
N ASN A 192 18.65 -5.36 -11.49
CA ASN A 192 19.51 -6.29 -10.76
C ASN A 192 19.77 -7.58 -11.56
N ALA A 193 18.75 -8.11 -12.26
CA ALA A 193 18.91 -9.26 -13.12
C ALA A 193 19.83 -8.95 -14.32
N LEU A 194 19.71 -7.76 -14.91
CA LEU A 194 20.57 -7.32 -16.00
C LEU A 194 22.02 -7.15 -15.54
N GLU A 195 22.25 -6.54 -14.38
CA GLU A 195 23.59 -6.36 -13.81
C GLU A 195 24.24 -7.71 -13.49
N SER A 196 23.50 -8.64 -12.88
CA SER A 196 24.01 -10.00 -12.63
C SER A 196 24.31 -10.73 -13.94
N ALA A 197 23.45 -10.65 -14.96
CA ALA A 197 23.70 -11.24 -16.28
C ALA A 197 24.92 -10.60 -17.00
N GLN A 198 25.13 -9.29 -16.84
CA GLN A 198 26.32 -8.61 -17.36
C GLN A 198 27.59 -9.09 -16.65
N SER A 199 27.54 -9.23 -15.32
CA SER A 199 28.68 -9.71 -14.54
C SER A 199 29.07 -11.14 -14.90
N THR A 200 28.09 -12.04 -15.07
CA THR A 200 28.34 -13.42 -15.51
C THR A 200 28.83 -13.45 -16.95
N GLY A 201 28.32 -12.59 -17.83
CA GLY A 201 28.83 -12.44 -19.20
C GLY A 201 30.30 -12.02 -19.24
N VAL A 202 30.71 -11.05 -18.42
CA VAL A 202 32.12 -10.65 -18.28
C VAL A 202 32.97 -11.79 -17.72
N GLN A 203 32.47 -12.53 -16.72
CA GLN A 203 33.18 -13.66 -16.14
C GLN A 203 33.38 -14.79 -17.16
N LEU A 204 32.32 -15.20 -17.86
CA LEU A 204 32.39 -16.21 -18.93
C LEU A 204 33.35 -15.80 -20.03
N LYS A 205 33.39 -14.51 -20.39
CA LYS A 205 34.36 -14.01 -21.36
C LYS A 205 35.80 -14.16 -20.85
N ARG A 206 36.08 -13.82 -19.59
CA ARG A 206 37.40 -14.01 -18.97
C ARG A 206 37.79 -15.48 -18.89
N GLU A 207 36.87 -16.35 -18.51
CA GLU A 207 37.10 -17.80 -18.48
C GLU A 207 37.39 -18.35 -19.88
N ASN A 208 36.66 -17.89 -20.90
CA ASN A 208 36.91 -18.28 -22.29
C ASN A 208 38.27 -17.78 -22.79
N ASP A 209 38.64 -16.53 -22.48
CA ASP A 209 39.97 -15.98 -22.80
C ASP A 209 41.09 -16.79 -22.08
N ALA A 210 40.87 -17.17 -20.81
CA ALA A 210 41.81 -18.00 -20.05
C ALA A 210 41.95 -19.40 -20.67
N HIS A 211 40.83 -20.05 -21.00
CA HIS A 211 40.85 -21.35 -21.68
C HIS A 211 41.49 -21.27 -23.08
N ALA A 212 41.32 -20.17 -23.81
CA ALA A 212 41.99 -19.96 -25.09
C ALA A 212 43.52 -19.90 -24.91
N VAL A 213 44.01 -19.24 -23.86
CA VAL A 213 45.44 -19.22 -23.50
C VAL A 213 45.92 -20.60 -23.08
N GLU A 214 45.18 -21.32 -22.24
CA GLU A 214 45.52 -22.70 -21.84
C GLU A 214 45.60 -23.64 -23.05
N LEU A 215 44.63 -23.56 -23.96
CA LEU A 215 44.64 -24.34 -25.21
C LEU A 215 45.84 -24.00 -26.08
N ALA A 216 46.23 -22.72 -26.18
CA ALA A 216 47.43 -22.32 -26.91
C ALA A 216 48.71 -22.90 -26.27
N GLN A 217 48.83 -22.83 -24.95
CA GLN A 217 49.96 -23.40 -24.21
C GLN A 217 50.03 -24.93 -24.33
N LEU A 218 48.88 -25.63 -24.28
CA LEU A 218 48.82 -27.07 -24.48
C LEU A 218 49.23 -27.46 -25.90
N ARG A 219 48.78 -26.71 -26.92
CA ARG A 219 49.21 -26.91 -28.32
C ARG A 219 50.72 -26.72 -28.47
N GLU A 220 51.29 -25.69 -27.85
CA GLU A 220 52.73 -25.46 -27.86
C GLU A 220 53.51 -26.59 -27.15
N ARG A 221 53.05 -27.02 -25.98
CA ARG A 221 53.65 -28.15 -25.26
C ARG A 221 53.57 -29.45 -26.04
N LEU A 222 52.42 -29.70 -26.69
CA LEU A 222 52.24 -30.87 -27.54
C LEU A 222 53.22 -30.83 -28.71
N ALA A 223 53.29 -29.69 -29.43
CA ALA A 223 54.25 -29.51 -30.53
C ALA A 223 55.70 -29.69 -30.08
N ALA A 224 56.08 -29.16 -28.91
CA ALA A 224 57.41 -29.35 -28.34
C ALA A 224 57.67 -30.82 -27.95
N SER A 225 56.67 -31.53 -27.44
CA SER A 225 56.78 -32.96 -27.10
C SER A 225 56.88 -33.83 -28.35
N GLU A 226 56.11 -33.52 -29.40
CA GLU A 226 56.17 -34.16 -30.71
C GLU A 226 57.55 -33.95 -31.34
N GLN A 227 58.09 -32.72 -31.33
CA GLN A 227 59.45 -32.44 -31.78
C GLN A 227 60.50 -33.23 -30.99
N ARG A 228 60.37 -33.31 -29.66
CA ARG A 228 61.27 -34.14 -28.84
C ARG A 228 61.16 -35.61 -29.18
N ALA A 229 59.96 -36.13 -29.41
CA ALA A 229 59.73 -37.51 -29.81
C ALA A 229 60.35 -37.81 -31.18
N VAL A 230 60.19 -36.91 -32.16
CA VAL A 230 60.83 -37.01 -33.48
C VAL A 230 62.35 -37.00 -33.34
N MET A 231 62.95 -36.03 -32.62
CA MET A 231 64.39 -36.00 -32.40
C MET A 231 64.91 -37.24 -31.66
N ALA A 232 64.16 -37.76 -30.68
CA ALA A 232 64.52 -38.99 -29.98
C ALA A 232 64.46 -40.21 -30.91
N ALA A 233 63.44 -40.28 -31.77
CA ALA A 233 63.32 -41.32 -32.80
C ALA A 233 64.51 -41.25 -33.78
N GLU A 234 64.81 -40.07 -34.35
CA GLU A 234 65.96 -39.85 -35.24
C GLU A 234 67.29 -40.23 -34.56
N LYS A 235 67.47 -39.86 -33.28
CA LYS A 235 68.66 -40.24 -32.51
C LYS A 235 68.74 -41.76 -32.32
N SER A 236 67.62 -42.41 -31.98
CA SER A 236 67.57 -43.87 -31.81
C SER A 236 67.81 -44.60 -33.13
N GLU A 237 67.35 -44.07 -34.25
CA GLU A 237 67.59 -44.61 -35.59
C GLU A 237 69.06 -44.46 -35.99
N ALA A 238 69.67 -43.30 -35.70
CA ALA A 238 71.10 -43.09 -35.89
C ALA A 238 71.97 -43.99 -34.99
N GLU A 239 71.58 -44.20 -33.72
CA GLU A 239 72.24 -45.16 -32.82
C GLU A 239 72.06 -46.60 -33.31
N ALA A 240 70.87 -46.98 -33.77
CA ALA A 240 70.60 -48.30 -34.36
C ALA A 240 71.41 -48.51 -35.65
N SER A 241 71.52 -47.51 -36.51
CA SER A 241 72.36 -47.54 -37.72
C SER A 241 73.84 -47.73 -37.36
N LYS A 242 74.36 -46.99 -36.38
CA LYS A 242 75.72 -47.17 -35.87
C LYS A 242 75.94 -48.56 -35.30
N LEU A 243 75.04 -49.05 -34.45
CA LEU A 243 75.10 -50.41 -33.90
C LEU A 243 75.05 -51.46 -35.01
N ASN A 244 74.22 -51.27 -36.04
CA ASN A 244 74.17 -52.18 -37.18
C ASN A 244 75.49 -52.19 -37.96
N SER A 245 76.09 -51.03 -38.23
CA SER A 245 77.41 -50.95 -38.87
C SER A 245 78.51 -51.59 -38.03
N ALA A 246 78.46 -51.44 -36.70
CA ALA A 246 79.39 -52.08 -35.78
C ALA A 246 79.19 -53.59 -35.72
N LEU A 247 77.93 -54.07 -35.80
CA LEU A 247 77.60 -55.49 -35.86
C LEU A 247 78.09 -56.11 -37.18
N GLU A 248 77.89 -55.43 -38.31
CA GLU A 248 78.43 -55.85 -39.62
C GLU A 248 79.97 -55.92 -39.59
N ALA A 249 80.63 -54.92 -39.01
CA ALA A 249 82.07 -54.92 -38.81
C ALA A 249 82.52 -56.10 -37.92
N ALA A 250 81.86 -56.30 -36.77
CA ALA A 250 82.17 -57.41 -35.87
C ALA A 250 81.89 -58.79 -36.50
N GLN A 251 80.86 -58.91 -37.36
CA GLN A 251 80.61 -60.11 -38.14
C GLN A 251 81.69 -60.33 -39.19
N SER A 252 82.16 -59.28 -39.86
CA SER A 252 83.28 -59.34 -40.79
C SER A 252 84.55 -59.79 -40.08
N GLU A 253 84.88 -59.20 -38.93
CA GLU A 253 86.01 -59.60 -38.09
C GLU A 253 85.87 -61.06 -37.63
N LYS A 254 84.70 -61.46 -37.15
CA LYS A 254 84.42 -62.86 -36.79
C LYS A 254 84.62 -63.80 -37.98
N ASN A 255 84.16 -63.43 -39.17
CA ASN A 255 84.34 -64.23 -40.37
C ASN A 255 85.81 -64.32 -40.77
N GLN A 256 86.57 -63.22 -40.69
CA GLN A 256 88.02 -63.22 -40.90
C GLN A 256 88.73 -64.11 -39.88
N VAL A 257 88.37 -64.04 -38.60
CA VAL A 257 88.94 -64.91 -37.55
C VAL A 257 88.55 -66.36 -37.79
N ALA A 258 87.31 -66.65 -38.18
CA ALA A 258 86.87 -68.01 -38.51
C ALA A 258 87.63 -68.57 -39.72
N GLU A 259 87.90 -67.74 -40.73
CA GLU A 259 88.68 -68.07 -41.91
C GLU A 259 90.15 -68.30 -41.55
N GLN A 260 90.76 -67.43 -40.75
CA GLN A 260 92.09 -67.63 -40.18
C GLN A 260 92.17 -68.92 -39.36
N LEU A 261 91.15 -69.23 -38.56
CA LEU A 261 91.07 -70.45 -37.76
C LEU A 261 90.88 -71.69 -38.63
N ALA A 262 90.17 -71.58 -39.77
CA ALA A 262 90.04 -72.64 -40.76
C ALA A 262 91.38 -72.91 -41.47
N VAL A 263 92.11 -71.86 -41.85
CA VAL A 263 93.46 -71.96 -42.41
C VAL A 263 94.42 -72.58 -41.39
N PHE A 264 94.38 -72.13 -40.14
CA PHE A 264 95.20 -72.69 -39.06
C PHE A 264 94.86 -74.16 -38.78
N LYS A 265 93.57 -74.52 -38.76
CA LYS A 265 93.14 -75.93 -38.67
C LYS A 265 93.61 -76.76 -39.86
N ALA A 266 93.56 -76.23 -41.08
CA ALA A 266 94.04 -76.91 -42.27
C ALA A 266 95.57 -77.14 -42.21
N GLN A 267 96.33 -76.16 -41.72
CA GLN A 267 97.76 -76.30 -41.45
C GLN A 267 98.04 -77.38 -40.40
N MET A 268 97.30 -77.37 -39.28
CA MET A 268 97.41 -78.41 -38.24
C MET A 268 97.09 -79.82 -38.75
N VAL A 269 96.07 -79.98 -39.60
CA VAL A 269 95.73 -81.27 -40.21
C VAL A 269 96.80 -81.70 -41.23
N ALA A 270 97.36 -80.76 -41.99
CA ALA A 270 98.46 -81.02 -42.89
C ALA A 270 99.72 -81.46 -42.12
N GLU A 271 100.08 -80.78 -41.03
CA GLU A 271 101.17 -81.19 -40.14
C GLU A 271 100.92 -82.54 -39.47
N GLN A 272 99.69 -82.83 -39.05
CA GLN A 272 99.34 -84.17 -38.55
C GLN A 272 99.49 -85.24 -39.62
N LYS A 273 99.11 -84.98 -40.88
CA LYS A 273 99.31 -85.93 -41.98
C LYS A 273 100.79 -86.14 -42.27
N VAL A 274 101.60 -85.07 -42.30
CA VAL A 274 103.06 -85.15 -42.47
C VAL A 274 103.69 -85.94 -41.33
N GLN A 275 103.30 -85.71 -40.08
CA GLN A 275 103.76 -86.51 -38.95
C GLN A 275 103.31 -87.97 -39.03
N GLN A 276 102.10 -88.24 -39.51
CA GLN A 276 101.60 -89.60 -39.68
C GLN A 276 102.35 -90.35 -40.79
N GLU A 277 102.70 -89.68 -41.89
CA GLU A 277 103.53 -90.22 -42.96
C GLU A 277 104.97 -90.46 -42.49
N GLN A 278 105.57 -89.53 -41.73
CA GLN A 278 106.87 -89.75 -41.08
C GLN A 278 106.85 -90.96 -40.15
N ARG A 279 105.80 -91.14 -39.33
CA ARG A 279 105.67 -92.32 -38.47
C ARG A 279 105.57 -93.62 -39.27
N LYS A 280 104.86 -93.63 -40.40
CA LYS A 280 104.75 -94.81 -41.28
C LYS A 280 106.08 -95.14 -41.96
N ALA A 281 106.83 -94.13 -42.42
CA ALA A 281 108.15 -94.30 -43.00
C ALA A 281 109.14 -94.87 -41.96
N SER A 282 109.16 -94.31 -40.73
CA SER A 282 110.02 -94.82 -39.66
C SER A 282 109.66 -96.26 -39.22
N ALA A 283 108.36 -96.61 -39.27
CA ALA A 283 107.91 -97.97 -38.94
C ALA A 283 108.32 -98.99 -40.02
N GLN A 284 108.28 -98.61 -41.30
CA GLN A 284 108.74 -99.47 -42.40
C GLN A 284 110.26 -99.71 -42.37
N GLU A 285 111.06 -98.69 -42.02
CA GLU A 285 112.51 -98.85 -41.87
C GLU A 285 112.88 -99.70 -40.65
N ALA A 286 112.16 -99.56 -39.52
CA ALA A 286 112.33 -100.43 -38.36
C ALA A 286 111.98 -101.91 -38.66
N SER A 287 110.93 -102.16 -39.45
CA SER A 287 110.55 -103.53 -39.86
C SER A 287 111.59 -104.18 -40.78
N ARG A 288 112.17 -103.41 -41.71
CA ARG A 288 113.25 -103.90 -42.58
C ARG A 288 114.53 -104.22 -41.80
N GLN A 289 114.81 -103.49 -40.72
CA GLN A 289 115.93 -103.82 -39.84
C GLN A 289 115.66 -105.05 -38.96
N ALA A 290 114.41 -105.26 -38.52
CA ALA A 290 114.01 -106.45 -37.78
C ALA A 290 114.13 -107.75 -38.61
N GLU A 291 113.77 -107.72 -39.91
CA GLU A 291 113.92 -108.86 -40.81
C GLU A 291 115.38 -109.22 -41.13
N ARG A 292 116.29 -108.24 -41.15
CA ARG A 292 117.74 -108.50 -41.30
C ARG A 292 118.32 -109.18 -40.05
N TYR A 293 117.85 -108.81 -38.86
CA TYR A 293 118.28 -109.43 -37.61
C TYR A 293 117.81 -110.89 -37.46
N THR A 294 116.63 -111.25 -37.97
CA THR A 294 116.14 -112.63 -37.92
C THR A 294 116.88 -113.55 -38.90
N LYS A 295 117.28 -113.06 -40.07
CA LYS A 295 118.12 -113.83 -41.02
C LYS A 295 119.53 -114.11 -40.49
N VAL A 296 120.21 -113.10 -39.93
CA VAL A 296 121.56 -113.27 -39.36
C VAL A 296 121.54 -114.18 -38.14
N ARG A 297 120.44 -114.21 -37.38
CA ARG A 297 120.26 -115.14 -36.25
C ARG A 297 120.10 -116.59 -36.70
N ALA A 298 119.40 -116.84 -37.81
CA ALA A 298 119.23 -118.17 -38.38
C ALA A 298 120.56 -118.75 -38.93
N GLU A 299 121.36 -117.93 -39.63
CA GLU A 299 122.67 -118.34 -40.17
C GLU A 299 123.70 -118.68 -39.07
N ARG A 300 123.62 -118.01 -37.91
CA ARG A 300 124.47 -118.30 -36.75
C ARG A 300 124.09 -119.62 -36.05
N ASP A 301 122.81 -119.94 -35.97
CA ASP A 301 122.35 -121.18 -35.32
C ASP A 301 122.62 -122.42 -36.19
N GLU A 302 122.71 -122.25 -37.52
CA GLU A 302 123.12 -123.30 -38.47
C GLU A 302 124.64 -123.57 -38.40
N ALA A 303 125.47 -122.52 -38.29
CA ALA A 303 126.92 -122.64 -38.10
C ALA A 303 127.33 -123.31 -36.76
N VAL A 304 126.53 -123.15 -35.70
CA VAL A 304 126.77 -123.80 -34.39
C VAL A 304 126.46 -125.31 -34.44
N LYS A 305 125.52 -125.72 -35.30
CA LYS A 305 125.16 -127.13 -35.48
C LYS A 305 126.23 -127.90 -36.27
N ASP A 306 126.82 -127.27 -37.27
CA ASP A 306 127.92 -127.84 -38.06
C ASP A 306 129.24 -127.93 -37.25
N ALA A 307 129.50 -126.96 -36.37
CA ALA A 307 130.63 -127.02 -35.45
C ALA A 307 130.51 -128.13 -34.38
N ALA A 308 129.28 -128.55 -34.02
CA ALA A 308 129.05 -129.65 -33.09
C ALA A 308 129.33 -131.02 -33.74
N LYS A 309 129.01 -131.21 -35.03
CA LYS A 309 129.30 -132.44 -35.78
C LYS A 309 130.80 -132.69 -35.96
N VAL A 310 131.59 -131.65 -36.24
CA VAL A 310 133.05 -131.77 -36.40
C VAL A 310 133.76 -132.10 -35.07
N ARG A 311 133.21 -131.65 -33.94
CA ARG A 311 133.76 -131.99 -32.60
C ARG A 311 133.58 -133.46 -32.24
N GLU A 312 132.49 -134.09 -32.64
CA GLU A 312 132.19 -135.48 -32.30
C GLU A 312 133.08 -136.46 -33.10
N GLU A 313 133.34 -136.17 -34.38
CA GLU A 313 134.25 -136.97 -35.22
C GLU A 313 135.71 -136.85 -34.78
N THR A 314 136.12 -135.71 -34.22
CA THR A 314 137.48 -135.51 -33.70
C THR A 314 137.72 -136.23 -32.35
N ALA A 315 136.68 -136.50 -31.57
CA ALA A 315 136.76 -137.30 -30.34
C ALA A 315 136.88 -138.80 -30.63
N SER A 316 136.18 -139.29 -31.66
CA SER A 316 136.23 -140.67 -32.16
C SER A 316 137.63 -141.10 -32.65
N LEU A 317 138.35 -140.21 -33.36
CA LEU A 317 139.70 -140.50 -33.86
C LEU A 317 140.78 -140.42 -32.77
N ARG A 318 140.59 -139.56 -31.76
CA ARG A 318 141.55 -139.39 -30.65
C ARG A 318 141.57 -140.59 -29.70
N GLY A 319 140.41 -141.22 -29.44
CA GLY A 319 140.33 -142.45 -28.66
C GLY A 319 140.98 -143.66 -29.33
N ARG A 320 140.97 -143.73 -30.68
CA ARG A 320 141.64 -144.80 -31.44
C ARG A 320 143.16 -144.69 -31.44
N ILE A 321 143.72 -143.48 -31.31
CA ILE A 321 145.18 -143.27 -31.25
C ILE A 321 145.72 -143.61 -29.86
N GLN A 322 144.98 -143.31 -28.80
CA GLN A 322 145.43 -143.56 -27.43
C GLN A 322 145.49 -145.06 -27.08
N ALA A 323 144.62 -145.90 -27.67
CA ALA A 323 144.67 -147.34 -27.47
C ALA A 323 145.84 -148.04 -28.22
N LEU A 324 146.40 -147.43 -29.27
CA LEU A 324 147.58 -147.97 -29.96
C LEU A 324 148.89 -147.61 -29.24
N GLU A 325 148.91 -146.53 -28.45
CA GLU A 325 150.08 -146.15 -27.65
C GLU A 325 150.24 -147.02 -26.39
N GLU A 326 149.16 -147.54 -25.80
CA GLU A 326 149.24 -148.51 -24.69
C GLU A 326 149.74 -149.90 -25.13
N VAL A 327 149.51 -150.28 -26.41
CA VAL A 327 150.09 -151.52 -26.98
C VAL A 327 151.59 -151.40 -27.21
N MET A 328 152.11 -150.19 -27.47
CA MET A 328 153.55 -149.98 -27.66
C MET A 328 154.34 -149.78 -26.35
N ALA A 329 153.69 -149.33 -25.27
CA ALA A 329 154.38 -149.09 -24.00
C ALA A 329 154.69 -150.37 -23.20
N THR A 330 153.98 -151.48 -23.42
CA THR A 330 154.22 -152.74 -22.71
C THR A 330 155.15 -153.71 -23.44
N LEU A 331 155.57 -153.40 -24.67
CA LEU A 331 156.51 -154.21 -25.46
C LEU A 331 157.98 -153.80 -25.31
N SER A 332 158.29 -152.71 -24.58
CA SER A 332 159.65 -152.18 -24.48
C SER A 332 160.25 -152.15 -23.08
N LYS A 333 159.61 -152.77 -22.07
CA LYS A 333 160.20 -152.89 -20.73
C LYS A 333 160.67 -154.26 -20.29
N ASP A 334 160.51 -155.32 -21.10
CA ASP A 334 161.11 -156.62 -20.79
C ASP A 334 161.76 -157.29 -22.00
N ILE A 335 162.93 -156.78 -22.39
CA ILE A 335 164.01 -157.63 -22.91
C ILE A 335 164.58 -158.37 -21.70
N ASN A 336 164.27 -159.66 -21.59
CA ASN A 336 165.31 -160.64 -21.29
C ASN A 336 164.90 -162.02 -21.83
N ILE A 337 165.28 -162.30 -23.08
CA ILE A 337 166.20 -163.40 -23.45
C ILE A 337 166.24 -163.54 -24.99
N ASN A 338 167.48 -163.57 -25.51
CA ASN A 338 168.01 -164.15 -26.76
C ASN A 338 168.07 -163.37 -28.09
N SER A 339 169.30 -162.96 -28.46
CA SER A 339 170.23 -163.55 -29.49
C SER A 339 169.69 -164.05 -30.85
N PRO A 340 170.54 -164.47 -31.82
CA PRO A 340 171.65 -163.82 -32.59
C PRO A 340 171.56 -164.07 -34.15
N LYS A 341 172.55 -163.60 -34.93
CA LYS A 341 172.97 -163.93 -36.35
C LYS A 341 172.02 -163.75 -37.54
#